data_AF-A0A1A8JUU1-F1
#
_entry.id   AF-A0A1A8JUU1-F1
#
_cell.length_a   1.000
_cell.length_b   1.000
_cell.length_c   1.000
_cell.angle_alpha   90.00
_cell.angle_beta   90.00
_cell.angle_gamma   90.00
#
_symmetry.space_group_name_H-M   'P 1'
#
loop_
_entity.id
_entity.type
_entity.pdbx_description
1 polymer ?
#
loop_
_entity_poly.entity_id
_entity_poly.type
_entity_poly.pdbx_seq_one_letter_code
_entity_poly.pdbx_strand_id
1 'polypeptide(L)'
;MAACALRRTFLSSVSNYSKKHTQRILSVTDTCSGFEAYKKRLQCRACGLQQNQKRFMSSRNRPEGKILETVGVFETVKQHGKYETGQLFLHSVFGYRGIVLFPWHARLYDRDITPPVSDSKPDPPGAHGSKEVKGKTHTYYQVLIDTRDCPHISQRSQTEAVTFLANHDDSRALYAIPGLDYVSHEDILPYNSTEQIPIQHELFERFLMYNPTKSPPFTARDTLKAWQEKNHPWLELSDVHRETTENIRVTVIPFYMGMREAQNSHVYWWRYCIRLENLGNEVVQLRERHWRIFSLSGTLETVRGRGVVGREPVLSKEQPAFQYSSHVSLQAPSGHMWGTFRIERTDGSHFDVRIPPFSLESNKDDKAPPAAYTF
;
A
#
# COMPACT_ATOMS: atom_id res chain seq x y z
N MET A 1 30.72 21.59 -17.26
CA MET A 1 30.12 22.60 -18.17
C MET A 1 29.19 21.87 -19.13
N ALA A 2 28.03 22.47 -19.43
CA ALA A 2 26.80 21.89 -20.01
C ALA A 2 25.95 21.12 -18.97
N ALA A 3 24.91 21.63 -18.32
CA ALA A 3 23.80 22.56 -18.59
C ALA A 3 22.45 21.81 -18.59
N CYS A 4 21.57 22.33 -17.75
CA CYS A 4 20.20 21.94 -17.47
C CYS A 4 19.26 22.26 -18.65
N ALA A 5 18.28 21.40 -18.93
CA ALA A 5 17.01 21.79 -19.58
C ALA A 5 15.94 20.70 -19.42
N LEU A 6 15.03 20.89 -18.46
CA LEU A 6 13.72 20.23 -18.45
C LEU A 6 12.73 21.12 -19.22
N ARG A 7 12.29 20.67 -20.39
CA ARG A 7 11.04 21.14 -21.01
C ARG A 7 10.13 19.92 -21.21
N ARG A 8 9.06 19.83 -20.42
CA ARG A 8 7.89 19.03 -20.77
C ARG A 8 6.77 19.99 -21.15
N THR A 9 6.47 20.04 -22.44
CA THR A 9 5.28 20.66 -23.00
C THR A 9 4.07 19.78 -22.66
N PHE A 10 3.09 20.37 -21.99
CA PHE A 10 1.75 19.81 -21.82
C PHE A 10 0.97 20.01 -23.12
N LEU A 11 0.43 18.93 -23.69
CA LEU A 11 -0.67 18.99 -24.65
C LEU A 11 -1.93 18.54 -23.90
N SER A 12 -2.73 19.50 -23.47
CA SER A 12 -4.09 19.30 -22.97
C SER A 12 -5.06 19.28 -24.16
N SER A 13 -5.68 18.14 -24.46
CA SER A 13 -6.83 18.11 -25.35
C SER A 13 -8.08 18.51 -24.56
N VAL A 14 -8.68 19.63 -24.99
CA VAL A 14 -9.97 20.12 -24.54
C VAL A 14 -11.04 19.31 -25.28
N SER A 15 -11.86 18.56 -24.54
CA SER A 15 -13.11 18.00 -25.05
C SER A 15 -14.27 18.71 -24.37
N ASN A 16 -14.89 19.61 -25.14
CA ASN A 16 -16.15 20.27 -24.78
C ASN A 16 -17.30 19.29 -24.96
N TYR A 17 -18.05 19.01 -23.90
CA TYR A 17 -19.39 18.43 -24.05
C TYR A 17 -20.41 19.20 -23.21
N SER A 18 -21.27 19.89 -23.95
CA SER A 18 -22.43 20.65 -23.51
C SER A 18 -23.60 19.70 -23.17
N LYS A 19 -24.26 19.88 -22.02
CA LYS A 19 -25.64 19.42 -21.81
C LYS A 19 -26.46 20.46 -21.08
N LYS A 20 -27.54 20.85 -21.77
CA LYS A 20 -28.55 21.83 -21.39
C LYS A 20 -29.42 21.30 -20.24
N HIS A 21 -29.70 22.18 -19.28
CA HIS A 21 -30.73 22.02 -18.26
C HIS A 21 -32.12 22.18 -18.88
N THR A 22 -33.02 21.24 -18.61
CA THR A 22 -34.47 21.45 -18.78
C THR A 22 -35.14 21.03 -17.47
N GLN A 23 -35.74 22.00 -16.78
CA GLN A 23 -36.63 21.79 -15.65
C GLN A 23 -37.96 21.21 -16.15
N ARG A 24 -38.52 20.24 -15.41
CA ARG A 24 -39.97 20.02 -15.38
C ARG A 24 -40.41 19.63 -13.97
N ILE A 25 -41.16 20.55 -13.39
CA ILE A 25 -42.06 20.41 -12.25
C ILE A 25 -43.11 19.36 -12.61
N LEU A 26 -43.39 18.40 -11.71
CA LEU A 26 -44.71 17.81 -11.56
C LEU A 26 -44.87 17.34 -10.10
N SER A 27 -45.78 18.02 -9.41
CA SER A 27 -46.39 17.65 -8.14
C SER A 27 -47.30 16.44 -8.31
N VAL A 28 -47.18 15.44 -7.43
CA VAL A 28 -48.28 14.51 -7.14
C VAL A 28 -48.33 14.31 -5.63
N THR A 29 -49.39 14.86 -5.05
CA THR A 29 -49.92 14.50 -3.73
C THR A 29 -50.58 13.14 -3.86
N ASP A 30 -50.27 12.20 -2.98
CA ASP A 30 -51.22 11.14 -2.63
C ASP A 30 -51.12 10.78 -1.14
N THR A 31 -52.29 10.85 -0.52
CA THR A 31 -52.61 10.62 0.89
C THR A 31 -53.10 9.18 1.11
N CYS A 32 -53.10 8.78 2.39
CA CYS A 32 -53.78 7.61 2.99
C CYS A 32 -53.04 6.26 2.82
N SER A 33 -53.00 5.35 3.78
CA SER A 33 -53.66 5.23 5.10
C SER A 33 -52.86 4.20 5.92
N GLY A 34 -52.84 4.37 7.25
CA GLY A 34 -52.17 3.46 8.17
C GLY A 34 -52.88 2.12 8.35
N PHE A 35 -52.09 1.11 8.72
CA PHE A 35 -52.54 -0.06 9.46
C PHE A 35 -51.43 -0.46 10.46
N GLU A 36 -51.67 -0.19 11.74
CA GLU A 36 -50.92 -0.77 12.86
C GLU A 36 -51.44 -2.18 13.12
N ALA A 37 -50.55 -3.17 13.12
CA ALA A 37 -50.84 -4.51 13.62
C ALA A 37 -49.94 -4.81 14.83
N TYR A 38 -50.54 -4.72 16.01
CA TYR A 38 -50.00 -5.27 17.26
C TYR A 38 -49.96 -6.80 17.20
N LYS A 39 -48.83 -7.43 17.60
CA LYS A 39 -48.85 -8.71 18.34
C LYS A 39 -47.52 -9.04 19.07
N LYS A 40 -47.62 -8.95 20.39
CA LYS A 40 -47.08 -9.78 21.49
C LYS A 40 -45.59 -10.19 21.50
N ARG A 41 -44.86 -9.57 22.44
CA ARG A 41 -43.63 -10.09 23.05
C ARG A 41 -43.96 -11.25 24.01
N LEU A 42 -43.32 -12.39 23.82
CA LEU A 42 -43.20 -13.44 24.83
C LEU A 42 -41.92 -13.16 25.65
N GLN A 43 -42.07 -12.91 26.95
CA GLN A 43 -40.96 -12.82 27.90
C GLN A 43 -40.63 -14.22 28.43
N CYS A 44 -39.38 -14.63 28.31
CA CYS A 44 -38.84 -15.79 29.01
C CYS A 44 -38.56 -15.40 30.48
N ARG A 45 -39.18 -16.09 31.44
CA ARG A 45 -38.84 -16.02 32.87
C ARG A 45 -37.80 -17.11 33.14
N ALA A 46 -36.66 -16.72 33.71
CA ALA A 46 -35.48 -17.50 34.12
C ALA A 46 -34.29 -17.43 33.14
N CYS A 47 -33.29 -16.65 33.55
CA CYS A 47 -31.88 -16.57 33.10
C CYS A 47 -31.55 -16.49 31.58
N GLY A 48 -30.78 -15.47 31.18
CA GLY A 48 -30.14 -15.43 29.86
C GLY A 48 -29.65 -14.07 29.41
N LEU A 49 -28.56 -13.56 30.00
CA LEU A 49 -27.82 -12.43 29.44
C LEU A 49 -27.05 -12.90 28.19
N GLN A 50 -27.60 -12.64 27.01
CA GLN A 50 -26.83 -12.46 25.78
C GLN A 50 -27.47 -11.34 24.95
N GLN A 51 -27.04 -10.10 25.16
CA GLN A 51 -27.21 -9.06 24.16
C GLN A 51 -26.03 -9.14 23.19
N ASN A 52 -26.18 -9.96 22.14
CA ASN A 52 -25.46 -9.73 20.90
C ASN A 52 -25.99 -8.42 20.31
N GLN A 53 -25.35 -7.29 20.64
CA GLN A 53 -25.56 -6.05 19.92
C GLN A 53 -25.03 -6.24 18.49
N LYS A 54 -25.91 -6.64 17.57
CA LYS A 54 -25.68 -6.38 16.14
C LYS A 54 -25.69 -4.87 15.97
N ARG A 55 -24.50 -4.25 15.98
CA ARG A 55 -24.32 -2.86 15.56
C ARG A 55 -24.61 -2.77 14.07
N PHE A 56 -25.81 -2.32 13.71
CA PHE A 56 -26.08 -1.86 12.36
C PHE A 56 -25.58 -0.41 12.26
N MET A 57 -24.49 -0.18 11.51
CA MET A 57 -24.10 1.17 11.14
C MET A 57 -25.07 1.69 10.05
N SER A 58 -26.07 2.44 10.47
CA SER A 58 -26.91 3.22 9.56
C SER A 58 -26.23 4.55 9.29
N SER A 59 -25.66 4.73 8.10
CA SER A 59 -25.24 6.05 7.61
C SER A 59 -26.48 6.83 7.18
N ARG A 60 -26.65 8.04 7.73
CA ARG A 60 -27.74 8.99 7.44
C ARG A 60 -27.77 9.50 5.99
N ASN A 61 -26.84 9.08 5.12
CA ASN A 61 -26.76 9.48 3.71
C ASN A 61 -26.75 8.25 2.78
N ARG A 62 -27.81 7.43 2.78
CA ARG A 62 -27.97 6.41 1.73
C ARG A 62 -28.59 7.03 0.48
N PRO A 63 -27.97 6.89 -0.71
CA PRO A 63 -28.69 7.10 -1.95
C PRO A 63 -29.86 6.11 -2.00
N GLU A 64 -31.09 6.60 -2.10
CA GLU A 64 -32.28 5.77 -2.28
C GLU A 64 -32.08 4.85 -3.50
N GLY A 65 -32.39 3.55 -3.34
CA GLY A 65 -32.41 2.59 -4.45
C GLY A 65 -31.20 1.65 -4.60
N LYS A 66 -30.19 1.65 -3.71
CA LYS A 66 -29.11 0.65 -3.76
C LYS A 66 -29.49 -0.61 -2.98
N ILE A 67 -29.67 -1.73 -3.69
CA ILE A 67 -29.77 -3.08 -3.11
C ILE A 67 -28.36 -3.52 -2.72
N LEU A 68 -28.18 -3.95 -1.47
CA LEU A 68 -26.92 -4.53 -1.00
C LEU A 68 -26.94 -6.04 -1.25
N GLU A 69 -25.88 -6.56 -1.85
CA GLU A 69 -25.68 -7.98 -2.06
C GLU A 69 -24.57 -8.50 -1.13
N THR A 70 -24.73 -9.73 -0.66
CA THR A 70 -23.70 -10.38 0.14
C THR A 70 -22.66 -10.98 -0.79
N VAL A 71 -21.47 -10.38 -0.82
CA VAL A 71 -20.33 -10.84 -1.65
C VAL A 71 -19.41 -11.81 -0.90
N GLY A 72 -19.56 -11.93 0.42
CA GLY A 72 -18.73 -12.82 1.24
C GLY A 72 -18.96 -12.69 2.75
N VAL A 73 -18.28 -13.53 3.53
CA VAL A 73 -18.34 -13.58 4.99
C VAL A 73 -16.94 -13.42 5.58
N PHE A 74 -16.77 -12.48 6.52
CA PHE A 74 -15.49 -12.28 7.20
C PHE A 74 -15.06 -13.51 7.99
N GLU A 75 -13.76 -13.74 7.97
CA GLU A 75 -13.07 -14.75 8.76
C GLU A 75 -12.33 -14.09 9.92
N THR A 76 -11.86 -14.90 10.87
CA THR A 76 -11.04 -14.40 11.96
C THR A 76 -9.63 -14.12 11.45
N VAL A 77 -9.11 -12.93 11.76
CA VAL A 77 -7.72 -12.58 11.47
C VAL A 77 -6.78 -13.58 12.14
N LYS A 78 -5.88 -14.19 11.36
CA LYS A 78 -4.91 -15.16 11.88
C LYS A 78 -3.93 -14.43 12.81
N GLN A 79 -3.81 -14.92 14.04
CA GLN A 79 -2.78 -14.45 14.99
C GLN A 79 -1.45 -15.17 14.77
N HIS A 80 -1.51 -16.39 14.23
CA HIS A 80 -0.37 -17.25 13.96
C HIS A 80 -0.55 -17.94 12.60
N GLY A 81 0.57 -18.25 11.94
CA GLY A 81 0.57 -18.85 10.62
C GLY A 81 0.39 -17.82 9.50
N LYS A 82 0.32 -18.30 8.26
CA LYS A 82 0.26 -17.45 7.07
C LYS A 82 -1.12 -17.56 6.41
N TYR A 83 -1.49 -16.54 5.66
CA TYR A 83 -2.54 -16.68 4.66
C TYR A 83 -2.04 -17.47 3.46
N GLU A 84 -2.90 -18.35 2.96
CA GLU A 84 -2.61 -19.20 1.81
C GLU A 84 -2.84 -18.43 0.51
N THR A 85 -2.22 -18.90 -0.58
CA THR A 85 -2.58 -18.46 -1.93
C THR A 85 -4.08 -18.60 -2.14
N GLY A 86 -4.71 -17.58 -2.71
CA GLY A 86 -6.15 -17.58 -2.96
C GLY A 86 -7.00 -17.01 -1.82
N GLN A 87 -6.41 -16.60 -0.70
CA GLN A 87 -7.14 -15.94 0.38
C GLN A 87 -7.69 -14.59 -0.10
N LEU A 88 -9.01 -14.43 -0.07
CA LEU A 88 -9.66 -13.14 -0.28
C LEU A 88 -9.57 -12.29 0.99
N PHE A 89 -9.41 -10.97 0.81
CA PHE A 89 -9.33 -10.05 1.92
C PHE A 89 -9.81 -8.64 1.56
N LEU A 90 -10.21 -7.88 2.58
CA LEU A 90 -10.26 -6.42 2.50
C LEU A 90 -9.00 -5.84 3.12
N HIS A 91 -8.38 -4.87 2.46
CA HIS A 91 -7.26 -4.16 3.05
C HIS A 91 -7.75 -3.35 4.27
N SER A 92 -7.21 -3.59 5.46
CA SER A 92 -7.67 -3.00 6.72
C SER A 92 -7.60 -1.47 6.73
N VAL A 93 -6.57 -0.90 6.09
CA VAL A 93 -6.37 0.55 5.94
C VAL A 93 -7.08 1.15 4.72
N PHE A 94 -6.83 0.64 3.51
CA PHE A 94 -7.33 1.26 2.26
C PHE A 94 -8.74 0.79 1.85
N GLY A 95 -9.21 -0.33 2.38
CA GLY A 95 -10.57 -0.84 2.18
C GLY A 95 -10.82 -1.50 0.83
N TYR A 96 -9.79 -1.78 0.03
CA TYR A 96 -9.96 -2.46 -1.26
C TYR A 96 -10.10 -3.98 -1.08
N ARG A 97 -10.80 -4.65 -2.00
CA ARG A 97 -10.79 -6.11 -2.13
C ARG A 97 -9.51 -6.56 -2.79
N GLY A 98 -8.94 -7.64 -2.27
CA GLY A 98 -7.77 -8.26 -2.87
C GLY A 98 -7.73 -9.77 -2.66
N ILE A 99 -6.76 -10.39 -3.32
CA ILE A 99 -6.46 -11.80 -3.18
C ILE A 99 -4.96 -12.03 -3.00
N VAL A 100 -4.61 -12.90 -2.05
CA VAL A 100 -3.23 -13.29 -1.77
C VAL A 100 -2.68 -14.16 -2.90
N LEU A 101 -1.52 -13.78 -3.44
CA LEU A 101 -0.77 -14.59 -4.40
C LEU A 101 0.18 -15.53 -3.67
N PHE A 102 1.12 -15.01 -2.89
CA PHE A 102 2.05 -15.80 -2.08
C PHE A 102 2.69 -14.95 -0.97
N PRO A 103 3.10 -15.59 0.14
CA PRO A 103 3.83 -14.92 1.21
C PRO A 103 5.32 -14.73 0.87
N TRP A 104 5.94 -13.74 1.52
CA TRP A 104 7.39 -13.67 1.71
C TRP A 104 7.72 -13.21 3.13
N HIS A 105 8.97 -13.38 3.55
CA HIS A 105 9.44 -12.90 4.84
C HIS A 105 10.37 -11.71 4.63
N ALA A 106 10.10 -10.62 5.34
CA ALA A 106 10.97 -9.46 5.37
C ALA A 106 11.45 -9.22 6.80
N ARG A 107 12.66 -8.69 6.97
CA ARG A 107 13.10 -8.22 8.29
C ARG A 107 12.51 -6.84 8.52
N LEU A 108 11.72 -6.70 9.58
CA LEU A 108 11.18 -5.42 10.02
C LEU A 108 12.10 -4.80 11.07
N TYR A 109 12.66 -3.64 10.75
CA TYR A 109 13.38 -2.75 11.65
C TYR A 109 12.42 -1.67 12.13
N ASP A 110 11.74 -1.96 13.23
CA ASP A 110 10.80 -1.04 13.86
C ASP A 110 11.50 -0.22 14.96
N ARG A 111 11.64 1.08 14.72
CA ARG A 111 12.28 2.03 15.62
C ARG A 111 11.37 2.47 16.77
N ASP A 112 10.07 2.14 16.70
CA ASP A 112 9.11 2.45 17.75
C ASP A 112 9.23 1.49 18.94
N ILE A 113 9.81 0.31 18.70
CA ILE A 113 10.04 -0.70 19.73
C ILE A 113 11.35 -0.37 20.44
N THR A 114 11.24 0.14 21.68
CA THR A 114 12.41 0.24 22.55
C THR A 114 12.85 -1.18 22.92
N PRO A 115 14.12 -1.58 22.73
CA PRO A 115 14.58 -2.88 23.21
C PRO A 115 14.37 -2.97 24.72
N PRO A 116 13.98 -4.13 25.27
CA PRO A 116 13.92 -4.30 26.71
C PRO A 116 15.31 -3.97 27.29
N VAL A 117 15.32 -3.19 28.36
CA VAL A 117 16.53 -2.75 29.05
C VAL A 117 17.28 -3.99 29.54
N SER A 118 18.24 -4.48 28.77
CA SER A 118 19.20 -5.49 29.19
C SER A 118 20.60 -4.88 29.05
N ASP A 119 21.16 -4.48 30.20
CA ASP A 119 22.59 -4.26 30.49
C ASP A 119 23.50 -3.76 29.36
N SER A 120 23.19 -2.62 28.73
CA SER A 120 24.19 -1.88 27.97
C SER A 120 24.91 -0.90 28.88
N LYS A 121 26.23 -1.11 29.09
CA LYS A 121 27.15 -0.14 29.70
C LYS A 121 26.95 1.27 29.09
N PRO A 122 27.17 2.34 29.87
CA PRO A 122 27.03 3.70 29.35
C PRO A 122 28.02 3.93 28.20
N ASP A 123 27.51 4.45 27.09
CA ASP A 123 28.33 4.84 25.94
C ASP A 123 29.32 5.95 26.33
N PRO A 124 30.55 5.96 25.77
CA PRO A 124 31.50 7.04 26.01
C PRO A 124 30.96 8.37 25.43
N PRO A 125 31.30 9.51 26.07
CA PRO A 125 30.80 10.82 25.64
C PRO A 125 31.38 11.16 24.26
N GLY A 126 30.53 11.17 23.22
CA GLY A 126 30.90 11.52 21.84
C GLY A 126 30.32 10.64 20.73
N ALA A 127 29.67 9.52 21.06
CA ALA A 127 28.98 8.70 20.06
C ALA A 127 27.58 9.27 19.77
N HIS A 128 27.34 9.75 18.55
CA HIS A 128 25.99 10.00 18.07
C HIS A 128 25.24 8.65 18.03
N GLY A 129 24.40 8.41 19.04
CA GLY A 129 23.74 7.13 19.28
C GLY A 129 22.79 6.70 18.16
N SER A 130 23.32 5.96 17.19
CA SER A 130 22.50 5.07 16.38
C SER A 130 22.21 3.83 17.22
N LYS A 131 21.10 3.82 17.96
CA LYS A 131 20.62 2.58 18.59
C LYS A 131 20.41 1.55 17.48
N GLU A 132 21.17 0.47 17.53
CA GLU A 132 21.04 -0.63 16.58
C GLU A 132 19.68 -1.30 16.79
N VAL A 133 18.79 -1.19 15.80
CA VAL A 133 17.45 -1.79 15.87
C VAL A 133 17.56 -3.23 15.41
N LYS A 134 17.19 -4.18 16.28
CA LYS A 134 17.15 -5.60 15.92
C LYS A 134 15.96 -5.88 15.00
N GLY A 135 16.25 -6.29 13.77
CA GLY A 135 15.23 -6.70 12.81
C GLY A 135 14.48 -7.95 13.26
N LYS A 136 13.15 -7.94 13.15
CA LYS A 136 12.28 -9.11 13.40
C LYS A 136 11.66 -9.59 12.10
N THR A 137 11.70 -10.90 11.84
CA THR A 137 11.06 -11.49 10.67
C THR A 137 9.54 -11.29 10.73
N HIS A 138 8.98 -10.63 9.72
CA HIS A 138 7.54 -10.44 9.52
C HIS A 138 7.11 -11.02 8.18
N THR A 139 5.89 -11.51 8.11
CA THR A 139 5.32 -12.04 6.85
C THR A 139 4.60 -10.93 6.11
N TYR A 140 4.96 -10.76 4.84
CA TYR A 140 4.29 -9.91 3.86
C TYR A 140 3.74 -10.77 2.73
N TYR A 141 2.89 -10.18 1.90
CA TYR A 141 2.21 -10.87 0.82
C TYR A 141 2.27 -10.04 -0.45
N GLN A 142 2.56 -10.69 -1.58
CA GLN A 142 2.20 -10.13 -2.86
C GLN A 142 0.72 -10.43 -3.12
N VAL A 143 -0.02 -9.44 -3.60
CA VAL A 143 -1.48 -9.50 -3.76
C VAL A 143 -1.92 -8.89 -5.09
N LEU A 144 -3.11 -9.27 -5.52
CA LEU A 144 -3.86 -8.54 -6.55
C LEU A 144 -4.97 -7.72 -5.90
N ILE A 145 -5.14 -6.48 -6.36
CA ILE A 145 -6.22 -5.56 -6.03
C ILE A 145 -7.36 -5.77 -7.04
N ASP A 146 -8.60 -5.76 -6.57
CA ASP A 146 -9.76 -5.67 -7.45
C ASP A 146 -9.81 -4.32 -8.16
N THR A 147 -9.78 -4.34 -9.50
CA THR A 147 -9.73 -3.12 -10.32
C THR A 147 -10.95 -2.21 -10.16
N ARG A 148 -12.09 -2.76 -9.68
CA ARG A 148 -13.29 -1.96 -9.37
C ARG A 148 -13.06 -1.00 -8.20
N ASP A 149 -12.13 -1.32 -7.31
CA ASP A 149 -11.86 -0.53 -6.11
C ASP A 149 -10.77 0.53 -6.36
N CYS A 150 -9.96 0.37 -7.42
CA CYS A 150 -8.86 1.27 -7.78
C CYS A 150 -9.27 2.76 -7.86
N PRO A 151 -10.38 3.16 -8.52
CA PRO A 151 -10.80 4.56 -8.55
C PRO A 151 -11.05 5.15 -7.16
N HIS A 152 -11.54 4.33 -6.22
CA HIS A 152 -11.91 4.75 -4.86
C HIS A 152 -10.71 4.89 -3.92
N ILE A 153 -9.61 4.19 -4.20
CA ILE A 153 -8.37 4.28 -3.42
C ILE A 153 -7.31 5.16 -4.08
N SER A 154 -7.46 5.51 -5.36
CA SER A 154 -6.46 6.22 -6.17
C SER A 154 -5.93 7.53 -5.60
N GLN A 155 -6.71 8.21 -4.74
CA GLN A 155 -6.28 9.43 -4.05
C GLN A 155 -5.33 9.15 -2.88
N ARG A 156 -5.47 7.98 -2.24
CA ARG A 156 -4.75 7.56 -1.03
C ARG A 156 -3.67 6.51 -1.29
N SER A 157 -3.76 5.74 -2.37
CA SER A 157 -2.78 4.74 -2.76
C SER A 157 -2.53 4.80 -4.27
N GLN A 158 -1.27 4.67 -4.68
CA GLN A 158 -0.93 4.51 -6.09
C GLN A 158 -1.21 3.07 -6.55
N THR A 159 -2.19 2.89 -7.43
CA THR A 159 -2.61 1.56 -7.92
C THR A 159 -1.67 0.94 -8.96
N GLU A 160 -0.70 1.71 -9.46
CA GLU A 160 0.38 1.27 -10.34
C GLU A 160 1.73 1.29 -9.61
N ALA A 161 1.70 0.97 -8.31
CA ALA A 161 2.84 1.08 -7.42
C ALA A 161 3.94 0.04 -7.66
N VAL A 162 3.69 -1.06 -8.38
CA VAL A 162 4.69 -2.11 -8.61
C VAL A 162 5.25 -2.00 -10.02
N THR A 163 6.46 -1.45 -10.11
CA THR A 163 7.17 -1.26 -11.36
C THR A 163 8.40 -2.16 -11.47
N PHE A 164 8.74 -2.50 -12.72
CA PHE A 164 9.91 -3.27 -13.11
C PHE A 164 10.72 -2.50 -14.15
N LEU A 165 12.00 -2.86 -14.26
CA LEU A 165 12.91 -2.31 -15.24
C LEU A 165 12.63 -2.98 -16.60
N ALA A 166 12.35 -2.20 -17.65
CA ALA A 166 12.14 -2.75 -18.98
C ALA A 166 13.46 -3.28 -19.60
N ASN A 167 13.35 -4.24 -20.52
CA ASN A 167 14.51 -4.86 -21.17
C ASN A 167 15.01 -4.16 -22.44
N HIS A 168 14.26 -3.20 -22.99
CA HIS A 168 14.57 -2.59 -24.29
C HIS A 168 15.54 -1.38 -24.19
N ASP A 169 16.20 -1.05 -25.31
CA ASP A 169 17.16 0.05 -25.55
C ASP A 169 16.74 1.45 -25.07
N ASP A 170 15.49 1.63 -24.64
CA ASP A 170 15.02 2.89 -24.10
C ASP A 170 15.45 3.04 -22.62
N SER A 171 16.60 3.69 -22.44
CA SER A 171 17.44 3.75 -21.24
C SER A 171 16.76 4.09 -19.90
N ARG A 172 15.47 4.49 -19.88
CA ARG A 172 14.71 4.83 -18.66
C ARG A 172 13.28 4.25 -18.58
N ALA A 173 12.84 3.41 -19.51
CA ALA A 173 11.49 2.88 -19.46
C ALA A 173 11.28 1.96 -18.25
N LEU A 174 10.26 2.28 -17.44
CA LEU A 174 9.74 1.46 -16.36
C LEU A 174 8.36 0.95 -16.77
N TYR A 175 8.08 -0.32 -16.51
CA TYR A 175 6.77 -0.93 -16.73
C TYR A 175 6.11 -1.18 -15.38
N ALA A 176 4.82 -0.86 -15.26
CA ALA A 176 4.03 -1.13 -14.07
C ALA A 176 3.08 -2.31 -14.30
N ILE A 177 2.81 -3.08 -13.25
CA ILE A 177 1.67 -4.01 -13.22
C ILE A 177 0.57 -3.35 -12.41
N PRO A 178 -0.45 -2.75 -13.06
CA PRO A 178 -1.58 -2.18 -12.35
C PRO A 178 -2.26 -3.24 -11.49
N GLY A 179 -2.65 -2.86 -10.27
CA GLY A 179 -3.36 -3.75 -9.35
C GLY A 179 -2.49 -4.78 -8.63
N LEU A 180 -1.19 -4.87 -8.92
CA LEU A 180 -0.25 -5.64 -8.08
C LEU A 180 0.17 -4.77 -6.88
N ASP A 181 0.18 -5.34 -5.68
CA ASP A 181 0.54 -4.63 -4.44
C ASP A 181 1.25 -5.56 -3.44
N TYR A 182 1.77 -4.97 -2.36
CA TYR A 182 2.42 -5.66 -1.26
C TYR A 182 1.81 -5.24 0.06
N VAL A 183 1.33 -6.21 0.83
CA VAL A 183 0.61 -5.95 2.08
C VAL A 183 1.24 -6.71 3.24
N SER A 184 1.18 -6.12 4.42
CA SER A 184 1.59 -6.80 5.65
C SER A 184 0.53 -7.82 6.09
N HIS A 185 0.89 -8.73 6.99
CA HIS A 185 -0.10 -9.63 7.60
C HIS A 185 -1.25 -8.89 8.30
N GLU A 186 -0.96 -7.74 8.91
CA GLU A 186 -1.91 -6.90 9.65
C GLU A 186 -2.87 -6.13 8.73
N ASP A 187 -2.53 -6.03 7.44
CA ASP A 187 -3.37 -5.38 6.43
C ASP A 187 -4.52 -6.26 5.95
N ILE A 188 -4.49 -7.56 6.25
CA ILE A 188 -5.43 -8.55 5.71
C ILE A 188 -6.61 -8.74 6.65
N LEU A 189 -7.80 -8.28 6.24
CA LEU A 189 -9.08 -8.69 6.83
C LEU A 189 -9.66 -9.83 5.98
N PRO A 190 -9.43 -11.11 6.35
CA PRO A 190 -9.78 -12.24 5.52
C PRO A 190 -11.31 -12.38 5.42
N TYR A 191 -11.79 -12.79 4.25
CA TYR A 191 -13.18 -13.19 4.04
C TYR A 191 -13.25 -14.35 3.04
N ASN A 192 -14.37 -15.07 3.02
CA ASN A 192 -14.68 -16.06 1.98
C ASN A 192 -15.82 -15.60 1.10
N SER A 193 -15.83 -16.09 -0.13
CA SER A 193 -16.90 -15.86 -1.11
C SER A 193 -17.22 -17.17 -1.81
N THR A 194 -18.46 -17.29 -2.29
CA THR A 194 -18.90 -18.38 -3.16
C THR A 194 -18.74 -18.04 -4.64
N GLU A 195 -18.33 -16.81 -4.97
CA GLU A 195 -18.10 -16.38 -6.35
C GLU A 195 -16.88 -17.12 -6.94
N GLN A 196 -16.99 -17.57 -8.19
CA GLN A 196 -15.87 -18.18 -8.91
C GLN A 196 -14.86 -17.13 -9.41
N ILE A 197 -15.31 -15.89 -9.59
CA ILE A 197 -14.48 -14.75 -10.03
C ILE A 197 -14.71 -13.57 -9.06
N PRO A 198 -14.25 -13.68 -7.80
CA PRO A 198 -14.48 -12.67 -6.77
C PRO A 198 -13.68 -11.38 -6.99
N ILE A 199 -12.59 -11.45 -7.77
CA ILE A 199 -11.67 -10.32 -8.03
C ILE A 199 -11.64 -10.02 -9.53
N GLN A 200 -11.98 -8.79 -9.90
CA GLN A 200 -11.85 -8.33 -11.29
C GLN A 200 -10.42 -7.85 -11.55
N HIS A 201 -9.60 -8.69 -12.19
CA HIS A 201 -8.21 -8.36 -12.54
C HIS A 201 -7.71 -9.22 -13.71
N GLU A 202 -6.94 -8.65 -14.65
CA GLU A 202 -6.43 -9.37 -15.85
C GLU A 202 -5.60 -10.62 -15.49
N LEU A 203 -4.77 -10.51 -14.45
CA LEU A 203 -3.94 -11.61 -13.97
C LEU A 203 -4.69 -12.66 -13.13
N PHE A 204 -5.96 -12.44 -12.76
CA PHE A 204 -6.67 -13.33 -11.83
C PHE A 204 -6.76 -14.77 -12.35
N GLU A 205 -7.38 -14.96 -13.52
CA GLU A 205 -7.53 -16.28 -14.13
C GLU A 205 -6.22 -16.81 -14.70
N ARG A 206 -5.25 -15.92 -14.99
CA ARG A 206 -3.92 -16.34 -15.38
C ARG A 206 -3.21 -16.99 -14.22
N PHE A 207 -3.32 -16.49 -13.00
CA PHE A 207 -2.58 -16.98 -11.83
C PHE A 207 -3.32 -18.01 -10.99
N LEU A 208 -4.65 -17.97 -10.97
CA LEU A 208 -5.46 -18.75 -10.05
C LEU A 208 -6.45 -19.65 -10.78
N MET A 209 -6.74 -20.79 -10.19
CA MET A 209 -7.76 -21.73 -10.66
C MET A 209 -8.73 -22.00 -9.51
N TYR A 210 -10.03 -21.86 -9.78
CA TYR A 210 -11.07 -22.20 -8.82
C TYR A 210 -11.05 -23.70 -8.54
N ASN A 211 -11.01 -24.08 -7.27
CA ASN A 211 -11.04 -25.45 -6.82
C ASN A 211 -11.91 -25.56 -5.55
N PRO A 212 -13.17 -26.03 -5.66
CA PRO A 212 -14.10 -26.08 -4.53
C PRO A 212 -13.70 -27.09 -3.44
N THR A 213 -12.73 -27.97 -3.69
CA THR A 213 -12.23 -28.93 -2.69
C THR A 213 -11.19 -28.34 -1.74
N LYS A 214 -10.72 -27.11 -2.02
CA LYS A 214 -9.70 -26.40 -1.23
C LYS A 214 -10.33 -25.25 -0.45
N SER A 215 -9.66 -24.85 0.64
CA SER A 215 -9.99 -23.66 1.42
C SER A 215 -8.68 -22.91 1.71
N PRO A 216 -8.45 -21.72 1.12
CA PRO A 216 -9.31 -21.00 0.17
C PRO A 216 -9.58 -21.78 -1.14
N PRO A 217 -10.70 -21.54 -1.85
CA PRO A 217 -11.11 -22.31 -3.03
C PRO A 217 -10.37 -21.88 -4.31
N PHE A 218 -9.13 -21.41 -4.19
CA PHE A 218 -8.29 -21.01 -5.32
C PHE A 218 -6.89 -21.58 -5.15
N THR A 219 -6.37 -22.21 -6.21
CA THR A 219 -5.02 -22.78 -6.22
C THR A 219 -4.15 -22.11 -7.28
N ALA A 220 -2.85 -22.03 -7.02
CA ALA A 220 -1.87 -21.48 -7.96
C ALA A 220 -1.80 -22.30 -9.26
N ARG A 221 -1.93 -21.61 -10.39
CA ARG A 221 -1.55 -22.14 -11.72
C ARG A 221 -0.04 -22.11 -11.88
N ASP A 222 0.49 -22.82 -12.87
CA ASP A 222 1.93 -22.90 -13.13
C ASP A 222 2.54 -21.53 -13.52
N THR A 223 1.75 -20.68 -14.15
CA THR A 223 2.05 -19.25 -14.39
C THR A 223 2.35 -18.49 -13.10
N LEU A 224 1.58 -18.71 -12.02
CA LEU A 224 1.82 -18.07 -10.72
C LEU A 224 3.06 -18.66 -10.05
N LYS A 225 3.27 -19.97 -10.16
CA LYS A 225 4.48 -20.62 -9.61
C LYS A 225 5.74 -20.11 -10.31
N ALA A 226 5.75 -20.06 -11.64
CA ALA A 226 6.84 -19.51 -12.42
C ALA A 226 7.07 -18.01 -12.11
N TRP A 227 6.00 -17.25 -11.92
CA TRP A 227 6.08 -15.87 -11.46
C TRP A 227 6.71 -15.78 -10.07
N GLN A 228 6.29 -16.60 -9.11
CA GLN A 228 6.84 -16.64 -7.76
C GLN A 228 8.33 -17.02 -7.79
N GLU A 229 8.72 -18.09 -8.48
CA GLU A 229 10.11 -18.53 -8.60
C GLU A 229 11.03 -17.42 -9.14
N LYS A 230 10.53 -16.63 -10.11
CA LYS A 230 11.29 -15.54 -10.73
C LYS A 230 11.36 -14.28 -9.85
N ASN A 231 10.30 -13.96 -9.10
CA ASN A 231 10.19 -12.71 -8.32
C ASN A 231 10.63 -12.85 -6.85
N HIS A 232 10.47 -14.02 -6.25
CA HIS A 232 10.73 -14.25 -4.82
C HIS A 232 12.15 -13.87 -4.38
N PRO A 233 13.23 -14.22 -5.13
CA PRO A 233 14.60 -13.85 -4.74
C PRO A 233 14.83 -12.34 -4.62
N TRP A 234 14.11 -11.54 -5.41
CA TRP A 234 14.22 -10.07 -5.39
C TRP A 234 13.50 -9.44 -4.20
N LEU A 235 12.48 -10.15 -3.70
CA LEU A 235 11.71 -9.74 -2.52
C LEU A 235 12.47 -10.03 -1.22
N GLU A 236 13.33 -11.04 -1.21
CA GLU A 236 14.17 -11.35 -0.04
C GLU A 236 15.20 -10.26 0.28
N LEU A 237 15.53 -9.39 -0.69
CA LEU A 237 16.37 -8.20 -0.48
C LEU A 237 15.60 -7.04 0.18
N SER A 238 14.29 -7.17 0.32
CA SER A 238 13.41 -6.06 0.72
C SER A 238 13.17 -6.08 2.23
N ASP A 239 14.08 -5.45 2.97
CA ASP A 239 13.90 -5.15 4.38
C ASP A 239 12.83 -4.06 4.59
N VAL A 240 12.11 -4.09 5.72
CA VAL A 240 11.09 -3.09 6.04
C VAL A 240 11.55 -2.20 7.17
N HIS A 241 11.40 -0.89 7.02
CA HIS A 241 11.83 0.10 8.00
C HIS A 241 10.64 0.92 8.46
N ARG A 242 10.47 1.06 9.78
CA ARG A 242 9.33 1.77 10.38
C ARG A 242 9.79 2.69 11.49
N GLU A 243 9.30 3.93 11.49
CA GLU A 243 9.52 4.91 12.56
C GLU A 243 8.31 5.85 12.65
N THR A 244 7.91 6.18 13.87
CA THR A 244 6.82 7.10 14.17
C THR A 244 7.38 8.39 14.77
N THR A 245 7.00 9.52 14.21
CA THR A 245 7.29 10.86 14.74
C THR A 245 5.99 11.63 14.88
N GLU A 246 5.68 12.11 16.10
CA GLU A 246 4.47 12.91 16.38
C GLU A 246 3.18 12.26 15.84
N ASN A 247 3.00 10.97 16.14
CA ASN A 247 1.87 10.13 15.69
C ASN A 247 1.79 9.89 14.17
N ILE A 248 2.76 10.35 13.38
CA ILE A 248 2.87 10.02 11.97
C ILE A 248 3.86 8.88 11.81
N ARG A 249 3.36 7.71 11.43
CA ARG A 249 4.15 6.51 11.17
C ARG A 249 4.55 6.46 9.71
N VAL A 250 5.84 6.27 9.46
CA VAL A 250 6.40 6.06 8.13
C VAL A 250 6.90 4.63 8.04
N THR A 251 6.38 3.88 7.07
CA THR A 251 6.88 2.55 6.70
C THR A 251 7.50 2.61 5.32
N VAL A 252 8.71 2.06 5.16
CA VAL A 252 9.46 2.05 3.91
C VAL A 252 9.86 0.64 3.54
N ILE A 253 9.67 0.27 2.27
CA ILE A 253 10.12 -1.00 1.69
C ILE A 253 10.86 -0.70 0.38
N PRO A 254 12.20 -0.85 0.31
CA PRO A 254 12.97 -0.78 -0.92
C PRO A 254 12.91 -2.12 -1.66
N PHE A 255 12.87 -2.05 -2.98
CA PHE A 255 12.83 -3.17 -3.90
C PHE A 255 13.90 -2.95 -4.97
N TYR A 256 14.89 -3.84 -5.04
CA TYR A 256 15.87 -3.81 -6.11
C TYR A 256 15.21 -4.18 -7.44
N MET A 257 15.39 -3.34 -8.45
CA MET A 257 14.80 -3.51 -9.78
C MET A 257 15.80 -4.02 -10.82
N GLY A 258 17.08 -4.09 -10.47
CA GLY A 258 18.17 -4.50 -11.36
C GLY A 258 19.11 -3.36 -11.74
N MET A 259 20.01 -3.66 -12.67
CA MET A 259 21.08 -2.78 -13.14
C MET A 259 21.05 -2.66 -14.67
N ARG A 260 21.46 -1.49 -15.16
CA ARG A 260 21.68 -1.22 -16.59
C ARG A 260 23.09 -0.70 -16.81
N GLU A 261 23.68 -1.09 -17.93
CA GLU A 261 24.90 -0.46 -18.42
C GLU A 261 24.57 0.87 -19.11
N ALA A 262 25.33 1.91 -18.79
CA ALA A 262 25.24 3.23 -19.40
C ALA A 262 26.65 3.78 -19.60
N GLN A 263 27.09 3.91 -20.86
CA GLN A 263 28.33 4.58 -21.24
C GLN A 263 29.55 4.15 -20.38
N ASN A 264 29.81 2.85 -20.29
CA ASN A 264 30.88 2.23 -19.48
C ASN A 264 30.72 2.37 -17.95
N SER A 265 29.51 2.65 -17.46
CA SER A 265 29.18 2.63 -16.04
C SER A 265 27.94 1.78 -15.78
N HIS A 266 27.79 1.29 -14.55
CA HIS A 266 26.61 0.56 -14.11
C HIS A 266 25.68 1.49 -13.34
N VAL A 267 24.40 1.50 -13.70
CA VAL A 267 23.35 2.24 -13.00
C VAL A 267 22.38 1.23 -12.40
N TYR A 268 22.32 1.22 -11.08
CA TYR A 268 21.48 0.34 -10.27
C TYR A 268 20.18 1.06 -9.93
N TRP A 269 19.05 0.36 -10.02
CA TRP A 269 17.72 0.94 -9.83
C TRP A 269 17.00 0.26 -8.67
N TRP A 270 16.37 1.08 -7.82
CA TRP A 270 15.45 0.63 -6.79
C TRP A 270 14.13 1.38 -6.91
N ARG A 271 13.04 0.68 -6.59
CA ARG A 271 11.77 1.28 -6.24
C ARG A 271 11.64 1.23 -4.72
N TYR A 272 11.04 2.25 -4.12
CA TYR A 272 10.63 2.19 -2.72
C TYR A 272 9.13 2.43 -2.60
N CYS A 273 8.47 1.64 -1.75
CA CYS A 273 7.12 1.88 -1.30
C CYS A 273 7.16 2.61 0.04
N ILE A 274 6.45 3.72 0.17
CA ILE A 274 6.32 4.49 1.41
C ILE A 274 4.85 4.57 1.77
N ARG A 275 4.56 4.17 3.01
CA ARG A 275 3.26 4.37 3.64
C ARG A 275 3.40 5.38 4.77
N LEU A 276 2.56 6.40 4.74
CA LEU A 276 2.35 7.38 5.80
C LEU A 276 1.04 7.06 6.49
N GLU A 277 1.04 6.98 7.82
CA GLU A 277 -0.16 6.72 8.62
C GLU A 277 -0.24 7.75 9.75
N ASN A 278 -1.39 8.42 9.87
CA ASN A 278 -1.72 9.29 10.99
C ASN A 278 -2.42 8.47 12.07
N LEU A 279 -1.69 8.19 13.15
CA LEU A 279 -2.18 7.50 14.35
C LEU A 279 -2.84 8.48 15.33
N GLY A 280 -2.74 9.78 15.07
CA GLY A 280 -3.30 10.86 15.87
C GLY A 280 -4.74 11.20 15.47
N ASN A 281 -5.29 12.18 16.19
CA ASN A 281 -6.63 12.70 15.93
C ASN A 281 -6.63 14.00 15.12
N GLU A 282 -5.48 14.68 15.06
CA GLU A 282 -5.32 15.96 14.38
C GLU A 282 -5.19 15.76 12.87
N VAL A 283 -5.77 16.68 12.10
CA VAL A 283 -5.60 16.69 10.65
C VAL A 283 -4.26 17.33 10.32
N VAL A 284 -3.50 16.65 9.47
CA VAL A 284 -2.19 17.12 9.02
C VAL A 284 -2.04 17.00 7.51
N GLN A 285 -1.16 17.78 6.91
CA GLN A 285 -0.87 17.74 5.48
C GLN A 285 0.63 17.64 5.21
N LEU A 286 1.03 16.72 4.33
CA LEU A 286 2.40 16.65 3.85
C LEU A 286 2.67 17.78 2.85
N ARG A 287 3.68 18.60 3.12
CA ARG A 287 4.06 19.75 2.28
C ARG A 287 5.35 19.56 1.52
N GLU A 288 6.38 19.04 2.17
CA GLU A 288 7.71 18.96 1.57
C GLU A 288 8.35 17.61 1.87
N ARG A 289 9.20 17.16 0.96
CA ARG A 289 10.10 16.02 1.17
C ARG A 289 11.53 16.51 1.13
N HIS A 290 12.37 15.96 2.00
CA HIS A 290 13.80 16.19 2.04
C HIS A 290 14.52 14.85 2.17
N TRP A 291 15.13 14.41 1.08
CA TRP A 291 15.87 13.16 0.99
C TRP A 291 17.37 13.40 1.07
N ARG A 292 18.06 12.48 1.73
CA ARG A 292 19.51 12.32 1.74
C ARG A 292 19.82 10.92 1.26
N ILE A 293 20.65 10.83 0.23
CA ILE A 293 20.98 9.60 -0.48
C ILE A 293 22.49 9.48 -0.47
N PHE A 294 23.01 8.49 0.23
CA PHE A 294 24.43 8.24 0.34
C PHE A 294 24.78 6.96 -0.43
N SER A 295 25.59 7.07 -1.48
CA SER A 295 26.08 5.92 -2.22
C SER A 295 27.35 5.36 -1.59
N LEU A 296 27.62 4.07 -1.79
CA LEU A 296 28.88 3.45 -1.35
C LEU A 296 30.13 4.06 -2.02
N SER A 297 29.96 4.73 -3.18
CA SER A 297 31.03 5.51 -3.82
C SER A 297 31.45 6.76 -3.04
N GLY A 298 30.75 7.10 -1.94
CA GLY A 298 31.02 8.26 -1.11
C GLY A 298 30.24 9.52 -1.53
N THR A 299 29.36 9.43 -2.52
CA THR A 299 28.54 10.56 -2.97
C THR A 299 27.33 10.74 -2.05
N LEU A 300 27.14 11.96 -1.54
CA LEU A 300 25.92 12.37 -0.83
C LEU A 300 25.08 13.28 -1.71
N GLU A 301 23.92 12.80 -2.15
CA GLU A 301 22.92 13.57 -2.86
C GLU A 301 21.82 14.03 -1.90
N THR A 302 21.29 15.23 -2.12
CA THR A 302 20.17 15.79 -1.36
C THR A 302 19.07 16.22 -2.31
N VAL A 303 17.85 15.75 -2.08
CA VAL A 303 16.69 16.10 -2.91
C VAL A 303 15.64 16.76 -2.03
N ARG A 304 15.28 18.01 -2.36
CA ARG A 304 14.17 18.72 -1.71
C ARG A 304 13.08 19.02 -2.73
N GLY A 305 11.83 18.96 -2.31
CA GLY A 305 10.73 19.34 -3.18
C GLY A 305 9.37 19.32 -2.50
N ARG A 306 8.41 19.98 -3.12
CA ARG A 306 7.02 20.02 -2.68
C ARG A 306 6.33 18.67 -2.89
N GLY A 307 5.58 18.25 -1.88
CA GLY A 307 4.78 17.04 -1.87
C GLY A 307 5.59 15.77 -2.08
N VAL A 308 4.87 14.70 -2.42
CA VAL A 308 5.39 13.41 -2.89
C VAL A 308 4.64 13.06 -4.16
N VAL A 309 5.35 12.60 -5.20
CA VAL A 309 4.74 12.15 -6.47
C VAL A 309 3.69 13.12 -7.06
N GLY A 310 3.92 14.43 -6.89
CA GLY A 310 3.01 15.49 -7.34
C GLY A 310 1.79 15.74 -6.45
N ARG A 311 1.75 15.16 -5.25
CA ARG A 311 0.63 15.24 -4.29
C ARG A 311 1.08 15.76 -2.93
N GLU A 312 0.18 16.45 -2.24
CA GLU A 312 0.32 16.90 -0.86
C GLU A 312 -0.80 16.28 -0.02
N PRO A 313 -0.68 14.99 0.34
CA PRO A 313 -1.77 14.26 0.98
C PRO A 313 -2.15 14.88 2.33
N VAL A 314 -3.46 14.97 2.57
CA VAL A 314 -4.05 15.31 3.86
C VAL A 314 -4.34 14.00 4.59
N LEU A 315 -3.85 13.87 5.82
CA LEU A 315 -4.09 12.72 6.68
C LEU A 315 -5.05 13.12 7.80
N SER A 316 -6.25 12.54 7.78
CA SER A 316 -7.31 12.76 8.77
C SER A 316 -7.84 11.43 9.31
N LYS A 317 -8.80 11.43 10.24
CA LYS A 317 -9.42 10.18 10.70
C LYS A 317 -10.15 9.43 9.59
N GLU A 318 -10.73 10.15 8.64
CA GLU A 318 -11.45 9.60 7.50
C GLU A 318 -10.49 9.07 6.43
N GLN A 319 -9.28 9.65 6.36
CA GLN A 319 -8.22 9.27 5.42
C GLN A 319 -6.89 9.16 6.18
N PRO A 320 -6.74 8.15 7.05
CA PRO A 320 -5.62 8.11 8.00
C PRO A 320 -4.32 7.66 7.36
N ALA A 321 -4.32 7.26 6.09
CA ALA A 321 -3.12 6.76 5.44
C ALA A 321 -3.00 7.20 3.98
N PHE A 322 -1.74 7.32 3.55
CA PHE A 322 -1.34 7.55 2.18
C PHE A 322 -0.17 6.63 1.81
N GLN A 323 -0.24 5.95 0.67
CA GLN A 323 0.82 5.09 0.15
C GLN A 323 1.22 5.50 -1.25
N TYR A 324 2.53 5.52 -1.51
CA TYR A 324 3.07 5.79 -2.83
C TYR A 324 4.35 5.00 -3.10
N SER A 325 4.66 4.82 -4.37
CA SER A 325 5.93 4.30 -4.85
C SER A 325 6.69 5.37 -5.61
N SER A 326 8.02 5.34 -5.50
CA SER A 326 8.90 6.11 -6.38
C SER A 326 10.23 5.38 -6.54
N HIS A 327 11.16 5.98 -7.25
CA HIS A 327 12.36 5.31 -7.74
C HIS A 327 13.62 6.11 -7.38
N VAL A 328 14.72 5.41 -7.26
CA VAL A 328 16.05 5.97 -7.10
C VAL A 328 17.03 5.15 -7.93
N SER A 329 18.03 5.82 -8.49
CA SER A 329 19.12 5.18 -9.22
C SER A 329 20.46 5.59 -8.63
N LEU A 330 21.39 4.65 -8.48
CA LEU A 330 22.76 4.92 -8.03
C LEU A 330 23.77 4.41 -9.05
N GLN A 331 24.92 5.08 -9.14
CA GLN A 331 26.12 4.57 -9.82
C GLN A 331 26.98 3.70 -8.90
N ALA A 332 26.35 3.00 -7.96
CA ALA A 332 26.96 2.12 -6.99
C ALA A 332 26.00 0.96 -6.68
N PRO A 333 26.51 -0.25 -6.38
CA PRO A 333 25.68 -1.43 -6.10
C PRO A 333 24.95 -1.33 -4.75
N SER A 334 25.38 -0.41 -3.88
CA SER A 334 24.69 -0.17 -2.63
C SER A 334 24.74 1.29 -2.16
N GLY A 335 23.85 1.60 -1.22
CA GLY A 335 23.76 2.90 -0.58
C GLY A 335 22.73 2.93 0.55
N HIS A 336 22.56 4.09 1.16
CA HIS A 336 21.58 4.33 2.21
C HIS A 336 20.75 5.55 1.89
N MET A 337 19.46 5.48 2.19
CA MET A 337 18.54 6.60 2.05
C MET A 337 17.84 6.89 3.36
N TRP A 338 17.69 8.18 3.67
CA TRP A 338 16.91 8.68 4.80
C TRP A 338 16.44 10.10 4.50
N GLY A 339 15.58 10.64 5.36
CA GLY A 339 15.06 11.97 5.10
C GLY A 339 14.03 12.43 6.11
N THR A 340 13.35 13.51 5.75
CA THR A 340 12.20 14.04 6.50
C THR A 340 11.08 14.44 5.55
N PHE A 341 9.85 14.31 6.04
CA PHE A 341 8.68 14.98 5.48
C PHE A 341 8.34 16.17 6.35
N ARG A 342 8.16 17.34 5.74
CA ARG A 342 7.60 18.50 6.44
C ARG A 342 6.09 18.38 6.44
N ILE A 343 5.52 18.32 7.63
CA ILE A 343 4.08 18.21 7.86
C ILE A 343 3.57 19.54 8.43
N GLU A 344 2.44 20.01 7.91
CA GLU A 344 1.73 21.19 8.39
C GLU A 344 0.43 20.77 9.09
N ARG A 345 0.14 21.39 10.24
CA ARG A 345 -1.13 21.26 10.96
C ARG A 345 -2.16 22.27 10.46
N THR A 346 -3.41 22.11 10.88
CA THR A 346 -4.49 23.06 10.55
C THR A 346 -4.30 24.46 11.14
N ASP A 347 -3.49 24.60 12.19
CA ASP A 347 -3.13 25.90 12.81
C ASP A 347 -1.96 26.62 12.12
N GLY A 348 -1.38 26.03 11.07
CA GLY A 348 -0.23 26.55 10.34
C GLY A 348 1.14 26.23 10.96
N SER A 349 1.17 25.60 12.14
CA SER A 349 2.42 25.07 12.71
C SER A 349 2.92 23.88 11.87
N HIS A 350 4.23 23.64 11.90
CA HIS A 350 4.85 22.55 11.15
C HIS A 350 5.85 21.77 12.00
N PHE A 351 6.04 20.52 11.63
CA PHE A 351 7.02 19.62 12.22
C PHE A 351 7.59 18.67 11.16
N ASP A 352 8.74 18.09 11.45
CA ASP A 352 9.42 17.18 10.55
C ASP A 352 9.21 15.74 10.99
N VAL A 353 8.59 14.94 10.13
CA VAL A 353 8.43 13.50 10.31
C VAL A 353 9.63 12.79 9.71
N ARG A 354 10.31 11.94 10.49
CA ARG A 354 11.48 11.22 10.03
C ARG A 354 11.09 10.08 9.09
N ILE A 355 11.90 9.94 8.06
CA ILE A 355 11.92 8.74 7.22
C ILE A 355 13.06 7.87 7.75
N PRO A 356 12.78 6.67 8.28
CA PRO A 356 13.82 5.83 8.86
C PRO A 356 14.87 5.49 7.80
N PRO A 357 16.17 5.51 8.13
CA PRO A 357 17.22 5.03 7.25
C PRO A 357 16.96 3.60 6.78
N PHE A 358 17.06 3.39 5.47
CA PHE A 358 16.96 2.09 4.82
C PHE A 358 18.10 1.89 3.83
N SER A 359 18.48 0.63 3.64
CA SER A 359 19.54 0.26 2.71
C SER A 359 19.00 0.01 1.31
N LEU A 360 19.83 0.34 0.33
CA LEU A 360 19.67 -0.01 -1.06
C LEU A 360 20.77 -1.04 -1.34
N GLU A 361 20.39 -2.30 -1.48
CA GLU A 361 21.35 -3.39 -1.76
C GLU A 361 21.03 -4.00 -3.12
N SER A 362 22.05 -4.22 -3.94
CA SER A 362 21.94 -5.05 -5.14
C SER A 362 22.09 -6.53 -4.79
N ASN A 363 21.68 -7.39 -5.71
CA ASN A 363 21.98 -8.82 -5.60
C ASN A 363 23.48 -9.05 -5.88
N LYS A 364 24.16 -9.83 -5.03
CA LYS A 364 25.59 -10.18 -5.20
C LYS A 364 25.89 -10.92 -6.50
N ASP A 365 24.89 -11.60 -7.06
CA ASP A 365 25.05 -12.38 -8.28
C ASP A 365 24.75 -11.58 -9.57
N ASP A 366 24.36 -10.30 -9.46
CA ASP A 366 24.09 -9.35 -10.57
C ASP A 366 23.42 -9.96 -11.83
N LYS A 367 22.61 -11.01 -11.65
CA LYS A 367 21.80 -11.57 -12.73
C LYS A 367 20.81 -10.49 -13.14
N ALA A 368 20.58 -10.33 -14.45
CA ALA A 368 19.59 -9.37 -14.91
C ALA A 368 18.24 -9.60 -14.17
N PRO A 369 17.53 -8.53 -13.78
CA PRO A 369 16.20 -8.67 -13.20
C PRO A 369 15.30 -9.44 -14.17
N PRO A 370 14.16 -9.96 -13.68
CA PRO A 370 13.20 -10.63 -14.53
C PRO A 370 12.87 -9.74 -15.73
N ALA A 371 13.28 -10.18 -16.92
CA ALA A 371 12.87 -9.58 -18.18
C ALA A 371 11.38 -9.26 -18.16
N ALA A 372 11.00 -8.07 -18.63
CA ALA A 372 9.61 -7.69 -18.88
C ALA A 372 8.87 -8.87 -19.52
N TYR A 373 7.78 -9.27 -18.89
CA TYR A 373 6.99 -10.39 -19.35
C TYR A 373 6.29 -9.99 -20.65
N THR A 374 6.55 -10.72 -21.73
CA THR A 374 5.58 -10.86 -22.81
C THR A 374 4.51 -11.81 -22.28
N PHE A 375 3.39 -11.24 -21.83
CA PHE A 375 2.19 -12.03 -21.50
C PHE A 375 1.42 -12.40 -22.76
#